data_AF-A0AA46TME3-F1
#
_entry.id   AF-A0AA46TME3-F1
#
_cell.length_a   1.000
_cell.length_b   1.000
_cell.length_c   1.000
_cell.angle_alpha   90.00
_cell.angle_beta   90.00
_cell.angle_gamma   90.00
#
_symmetry.space_group_name_H-M   'P 1'
#
loop_
_entity.id
_entity.type
_entity.pdbx_description
1 polymer ?
#
loop_
_entity_poly.entity_id
_entity_poly.type
_entity_poly.pdbx_seq_one_letter_code
_entity_poly.pdbx_strand_id
1 'polypeptide(L)'
;MRHRHRHRHQEQGVALVVVMGLLASAVVVGAISVQSALVEERLASNYRAATLAQMRAEIAAAQAVASFSELVWGEDVLAIDSEHPNRWEDIISWEELVAHPLATVLSSSCEHNSCLFIPIERDGQPWVMALGAVIAVDSTDGETLLAQSLPVFINVKEGEVSQQTKATVVWH
;
A
#
# COMPACT_ATOMS: atom_id res chain seq x y z
N MET A 1 0.38 11.21 -79.08
CA MET A 1 0.36 11.66 -77.66
C MET A 1 -0.67 10.85 -76.87
N ARG A 2 -0.32 9.66 -76.35
CA ARG A 2 -1.20 8.86 -75.46
C ARG A 2 -0.38 7.83 -74.68
N HIS A 3 0.61 8.28 -73.91
CA HIS A 3 1.40 7.38 -73.05
C HIS A 3 1.68 7.92 -71.63
N ARG A 4 1.26 9.14 -71.30
CA ARG A 4 1.49 9.75 -69.96
C ARG A 4 0.44 9.42 -68.90
N HIS A 5 -0.72 8.84 -69.26
CA HIS A 5 -1.81 8.64 -68.28
C HIS A 5 -1.73 7.34 -67.47
N ARG A 6 -0.98 6.33 -67.92
CA ARG A 6 -0.95 5.01 -67.26
C ARG A 6 -0.07 4.97 -66.02
N HIS A 7 1.01 5.76 -65.98
CA HIS A 7 1.91 5.85 -64.81
C HIS A 7 1.28 6.59 -63.63
N ARG A 8 0.48 7.65 -63.87
CA ARG A 8 -0.07 8.50 -62.80
C ARG A 8 -1.02 7.77 -61.87
N HIS A 9 -1.82 6.82 -62.38
CA HIS A 9 -2.72 6.01 -61.54
C HIS A 9 -1.98 4.95 -60.71
N GLN A 10 -0.87 4.41 -61.23
CA GLN A 10 -0.07 3.41 -60.54
C GLN A 10 0.77 4.04 -59.41
N GLU A 11 1.32 5.24 -59.64
CA GLU A 11 2.04 6.03 -58.62
C GLU A 11 1.10 6.50 -57.49
N GLN A 12 -0.14 6.89 -57.81
CA GLN A 12 -1.15 7.27 -56.81
C GLN A 12 -1.59 6.09 -55.93
N GLY A 13 -1.70 4.89 -56.49
CA GLY A 13 -2.04 3.68 -55.72
C GLY A 13 -0.92 3.26 -54.75
N VAL A 14 0.34 3.35 -55.19
CA VAL A 14 1.51 3.04 -54.35
C VAL A 14 1.68 4.08 -53.24
N ALA A 15 1.52 5.37 -53.54
CA ALA A 15 1.60 6.44 -52.55
C ALA A 15 0.55 6.29 -51.44
N LEU A 16 -0.68 5.88 -51.78
CA LEU A 16 -1.75 5.65 -50.80
C LEU A 16 -1.39 4.53 -49.83
N VAL A 17 -0.86 3.41 -50.32
CA VAL A 17 -0.48 2.25 -49.49
C VAL A 17 0.67 2.61 -48.55
N VAL A 18 1.65 3.38 -49.04
CA VAL A 18 2.77 3.87 -48.21
C VAL A 18 2.25 4.80 -47.10
N VAL A 19 1.37 5.75 -47.44
CA VAL A 19 0.78 6.66 -46.45
C VAL A 19 -0.08 5.89 -45.44
N MET A 20 -0.88 4.93 -45.89
CA MET A 20 -1.63 4.06 -44.97
C MET A 20 -0.72 3.25 -44.06
N GLY A 21 0.38 2.71 -44.57
CA GLY A 21 1.37 2.00 -43.75
C GLY A 21 2.01 2.90 -42.70
N LEU A 22 2.39 4.13 -43.08
CA LEU A 22 2.94 5.12 -42.16
C LEU A 22 1.91 5.55 -41.11
N LEU A 23 0.67 5.85 -41.51
CA LEU A 23 -0.42 6.19 -40.58
C LEU A 23 -0.74 5.03 -39.64
N ALA A 24 -0.82 3.80 -40.15
CA ALA A 24 -1.05 2.62 -39.33
C ALA A 24 0.08 2.43 -38.30
N SER A 25 1.33 2.58 -38.72
CA SER A 25 2.47 2.51 -37.80
C SER A 25 2.45 3.62 -36.74
N ALA A 26 2.10 4.86 -37.12
CA ALA A 26 1.99 5.99 -36.21
C ALA A 26 0.87 5.79 -35.19
N VAL A 27 -0.28 5.25 -35.60
CA VAL A 27 -1.40 4.92 -34.71
C VAL A 27 -1.01 3.83 -33.71
N VAL A 28 -0.34 2.76 -34.16
CA VAL A 28 0.14 1.69 -33.27
C VAL A 28 1.11 2.24 -32.24
N VAL A 29 2.08 3.05 -32.66
CA VAL A 29 3.04 3.69 -31.74
C VAL A 29 2.32 4.59 -30.74
N GLY A 30 1.40 5.46 -31.19
CA GLY A 30 0.63 6.33 -30.30
C GLY A 30 -0.23 5.55 -29.30
N ALA A 31 -0.87 4.46 -29.73
CA ALA A 31 -1.67 3.61 -28.86
C ALA A 31 -0.83 2.90 -27.79
N ILE A 32 0.38 2.47 -28.12
CA ILE A 32 1.33 1.89 -27.15
C ILE A 32 1.77 2.95 -26.14
N SER A 33 2.12 4.15 -26.59
CA SER A 33 2.57 5.24 -25.70
C SER A 33 1.51 5.65 -24.67
N VAL A 34 0.23 5.69 -25.06
CA VAL A 34 -0.87 6.00 -24.13
C VAL A 34 -1.03 4.87 -23.10
N GLN A 35 -0.99 3.62 -23.54
CA GLN A 35 -1.09 2.47 -22.65
C GLN A 35 0.06 2.42 -21.64
N SER A 36 1.30 2.68 -22.08
CA SER A 36 2.45 2.73 -21.17
C SER A 36 2.32 3.83 -20.13
N ALA A 37 1.85 5.02 -20.51
CA ALA A 37 1.66 6.13 -19.57
C ALA A 37 0.62 5.80 -18.49
N LEU A 38 -0.48 5.15 -18.86
CA LEU A 38 -1.51 4.72 -17.91
C LEU A 38 -0.99 3.64 -16.94
N VAL A 39 -0.11 2.75 -17.39
CA VAL A 39 0.53 1.75 -16.53
C VAL A 39 1.48 2.43 -15.54
N GLU A 40 2.31 3.36 -16.00
CA GLU A 40 3.22 4.12 -15.13
C GLU A 40 2.47 4.93 -14.07
N GLU A 41 1.36 5.56 -14.43
CA GLU A 41 0.52 6.30 -13.48
C GLU A 41 -0.06 5.38 -12.39
N ARG A 42 -0.58 4.21 -12.78
CA ARG A 42 -1.09 3.21 -11.83
C ARG A 42 0.01 2.68 -10.91
N LEU A 43 1.20 2.43 -11.44
CA LEU A 43 2.34 1.99 -10.63
C LEU A 43 2.78 3.08 -9.66
N ALA A 44 2.88 4.33 -10.10
CA ALA A 44 3.21 5.46 -9.24
C ALA A 44 2.15 5.66 -8.14
N SER A 45 0.86 5.52 -8.49
CA SER A 45 -0.24 5.58 -7.54
C SER A 45 -0.18 4.46 -6.50
N ASN A 46 0.03 3.21 -6.94
CA ASN A 46 0.14 2.06 -6.04
C ASN A 46 1.36 2.19 -5.10
N TYR A 47 2.50 2.61 -5.64
CA TYR A 47 3.71 2.84 -4.85
C TYR A 47 3.50 3.94 -3.80
N ARG A 48 2.85 5.04 -4.19
CA ARG A 48 2.48 6.12 -3.28
C ARG A 48 1.56 5.62 -2.17
N ALA A 49 0.53 4.85 -2.50
CA ALA A 49 -0.40 4.30 -1.52
C ALA A 49 0.31 3.36 -0.53
N ALA A 50 1.17 2.47 -1.00
CA ALA A 50 1.95 1.58 -0.15
C ALA A 50 2.91 2.35 0.78
N THR A 51 3.58 3.38 0.26
CA THR A 51 4.48 4.23 1.06
C THR A 51 3.73 4.99 2.14
N LEU A 52 2.54 5.53 1.82
CA LEU A 52 1.69 6.21 2.79
C LEU A 52 1.17 5.26 3.86
N ALA A 53 0.76 4.04 3.48
CA ALA A 53 0.37 3.01 4.44
C ALA A 53 1.53 2.68 5.39
N GLN A 54 2.74 2.48 4.85
CA GLN A 54 3.92 2.21 5.69
C GLN A 54 4.21 3.35 6.65
N MET A 55 4.25 4.60 6.18
CA MET A 55 4.47 5.78 7.03
C MET A 55 3.42 5.88 8.16
N ARG A 56 2.17 5.51 7.89
CA ARG A 56 1.10 5.47 8.89
C ARG A 56 1.34 4.39 9.95
N ALA A 57 1.88 3.24 9.56
CA ALA A 57 2.34 2.23 10.51
C ALA A 57 3.48 2.74 11.41
N GLU A 58 4.40 3.53 10.87
CA GLU A 58 5.49 4.15 11.65
C GLU A 58 4.95 5.18 12.66
N ILE A 59 3.94 5.96 12.27
CA ILE A 59 3.25 6.88 13.18
C ILE A 59 2.55 6.10 14.31
N ALA A 60 1.82 5.04 13.96
CA ALA A 60 1.21 4.16 14.94
C ALA A 60 2.25 3.53 15.88
N ALA A 61 3.39 3.10 15.35
CA ALA A 61 4.49 2.53 16.11
C ALA A 61 5.10 3.53 17.10
N ALA A 62 5.33 4.77 16.65
CA ALA A 62 5.85 5.82 17.50
C ALA A 62 4.88 6.15 18.65
N GLN A 63 3.59 6.21 18.37
CA GLN A 63 2.57 6.43 19.38
C GLN A 63 2.49 5.26 20.36
N ALA A 64 2.56 4.02 19.86
CA ALA A 64 2.56 2.81 20.67
C ALA A 64 3.73 2.77 21.66
N VAL A 65 4.94 3.18 21.25
CA VAL A 65 6.08 3.30 22.16
C VAL A 65 5.81 4.33 23.25
N ALA A 66 5.21 5.48 22.89
CA ALA A 66 4.93 6.56 23.83
C ALA A 66 3.85 6.19 24.86
N SER A 67 2.85 5.39 24.47
CA SER A 67 1.76 4.94 25.34
C SER A 67 1.93 3.52 25.87
N PHE A 68 3.13 2.91 25.74
CA PHE A 68 3.31 1.48 26.01
C PHE A 68 2.91 1.08 27.44
N SER A 69 3.23 1.92 28.43
CA SER A 69 2.89 1.70 29.84
C SER A 69 1.40 1.80 30.15
N GLU A 70 0.61 2.39 29.26
CA GLU A 70 -0.85 2.56 29.40
C GLU A 70 -1.64 1.45 28.70
N LEU A 71 -0.96 0.56 27.97
CA LEU A 71 -1.60 -0.53 27.25
C LEU A 71 -2.19 -1.57 28.20
N VAL A 72 -3.40 -2.01 27.88
CA VAL A 72 -4.07 -3.10 28.59
C VAL A 72 -3.67 -4.42 27.94
N TRP A 73 -3.11 -5.31 28.76
CA TRP A 73 -2.77 -6.68 28.40
C TRP A 73 -3.80 -7.61 29.05
N GLY A 74 -4.39 -8.56 28.31
CA GLY A 74 -5.53 -9.35 28.78
C GLY A 74 -5.80 -10.61 27.95
N GLU A 75 -6.94 -11.26 28.21
CA GLU A 75 -7.29 -12.55 27.58
C GLU A 75 -7.53 -12.46 26.07
N ASP A 76 -7.92 -11.28 25.56
CA ASP A 76 -8.17 -11.03 24.13
C ASP A 76 -6.89 -10.68 23.34
N VAL A 77 -5.70 -10.81 23.94
CA VAL A 77 -4.43 -10.50 23.26
C VAL A 77 -4.17 -11.53 22.14
N LEU A 78 -3.97 -11.04 20.92
CA LEU A 78 -3.70 -11.90 19.77
C LEU A 78 -2.33 -12.56 19.89
N ALA A 79 -2.30 -13.90 19.86
CA ALA A 79 -1.06 -14.67 19.90
C ALA A 79 -0.54 -14.96 18.48
N ILE A 80 0.70 -14.50 18.23
CA ILE A 80 1.41 -14.61 16.97
C ILE A 80 2.70 -15.41 17.19
N ASP A 81 2.85 -16.46 16.41
CA ASP A 81 4.04 -17.31 16.43
C ASP A 81 4.95 -16.93 15.26
N SER A 82 6.23 -16.66 15.55
CA SER A 82 7.22 -16.35 14.53
C SER A 82 7.63 -17.54 13.66
N GLU A 83 7.41 -18.77 14.13
CA GLU A 83 7.75 -20.01 13.41
C GLU A 83 6.78 -20.33 12.26
N HIS A 84 5.59 -19.73 12.28
CA HIS A 84 4.54 -19.92 11.28
C HIS A 84 4.20 -18.62 10.53
N PRO A 85 5.12 -18.11 9.68
CA PRO A 85 4.98 -16.87 8.93
C PRO A 85 3.93 -16.94 7.81
N ASN A 86 3.02 -17.90 7.83
CA ASN A 86 1.93 -18.01 6.86
C ASN A 86 0.59 -17.67 7.53
N ARG A 87 0.57 -17.64 8.88
CA ARG A 87 -0.65 -17.45 9.67
C ARG A 87 -0.98 -15.96 9.90
N TRP A 88 -0.03 -15.06 9.71
CA TRP A 88 -0.23 -13.63 9.98
C TRP A 88 -1.01 -12.93 8.86
N GLU A 89 -0.85 -13.36 7.60
CA GLU A 89 -1.61 -12.83 6.47
C GLU A 89 -3.12 -13.11 6.62
N ASP A 90 -3.48 -14.21 7.28
CA ASP A 90 -4.87 -14.61 7.58
C ASP A 90 -5.49 -13.87 8.79
N ILE A 91 -4.69 -13.27 9.68
CA ILE A 91 -5.14 -12.64 10.95
C ILE A 91 -5.24 -11.10 10.85
N ILE A 92 -4.65 -10.50 9.80
CA ILE A 92 -4.39 -9.05 9.74
C ILE A 92 -5.18 -8.40 8.60
N SER A 93 -6.47 -8.68 8.50
CA SER A 93 -7.34 -7.78 7.72
C SER A 93 -7.52 -6.49 8.50
N TRP A 94 -7.32 -5.35 7.85
CA TRP A 94 -7.55 -4.03 8.43
C TRP A 94 -8.93 -3.93 9.12
N GLU A 95 -9.97 -4.48 8.48
CA GLU A 95 -11.35 -4.39 8.96
C GLU A 95 -11.57 -5.17 10.27
N GLU A 96 -10.91 -6.33 10.41
CA GLU A 96 -10.97 -7.16 11.61
C GLU A 96 -10.23 -6.50 12.77
N LEU A 97 -9.06 -5.94 12.48
CA LEU A 97 -8.23 -5.27 13.49
C LEU A 97 -8.88 -3.99 14.00
N VAL A 98 -9.49 -3.18 13.13
CA VAL A 98 -10.20 -1.96 13.58
C VAL A 98 -11.39 -2.31 14.49
N ALA A 99 -12.03 -3.45 14.27
CA ALA A 99 -13.12 -3.93 15.12
C ALA A 99 -12.63 -4.61 16.43
N HIS A 100 -11.33 -4.86 16.57
CA HIS A 100 -10.78 -5.59 17.70
C HIS A 100 -10.81 -4.74 18.98
N PRO A 101 -11.26 -5.27 20.14
CA PRO A 101 -11.46 -4.49 21.36
C PRO A 101 -10.17 -3.86 21.93
N LEU A 102 -9.03 -4.51 21.71
CA LEU A 102 -7.72 -4.01 22.15
C LEU A 102 -7.04 -3.09 21.13
N ALA A 103 -7.61 -2.91 19.94
CA ALA A 103 -7.01 -2.05 18.94
C ALA A 103 -7.22 -0.57 19.28
N THR A 104 -6.15 0.20 19.15
CA THR A 104 -6.16 1.65 19.28
C THR A 104 -6.01 2.27 17.90
N VAL A 105 -7.07 2.95 17.46
CA VAL A 105 -7.10 3.67 16.18
C VAL A 105 -6.80 5.14 16.43
N LEU A 106 -5.81 5.68 15.72
CA LEU A 106 -5.38 7.07 15.87
C LEU A 106 -6.17 7.98 14.93
N SER A 107 -6.82 9.00 15.48
CA SER A 107 -7.65 9.96 14.73
C SER A 107 -7.03 11.35 14.60
N SER A 108 -6.27 11.82 15.59
CA SER A 108 -5.73 13.19 15.62
C SER A 108 -4.41 13.34 14.87
N SER A 109 -3.56 12.32 14.92
CA SER A 109 -2.23 12.30 14.27
C SER A 109 -2.22 11.51 12.97
N CYS A 110 -3.36 10.94 12.58
CA CYS A 110 -3.48 10.10 11.40
C CYS A 110 -4.83 10.30 10.70
N GLU A 111 -4.74 10.77 9.46
CA GLU A 111 -5.90 11.07 8.63
C GLU A 111 -6.77 9.83 8.39
N HIS A 112 -8.08 10.00 8.33
CA HIS A 112 -9.04 8.92 8.06
C HIS A 112 -8.89 7.69 8.97
N ASN A 113 -8.50 7.87 10.24
CA ASN A 113 -8.39 6.77 11.21
C ASN A 113 -7.51 5.62 10.72
N SER A 114 -6.48 5.95 9.93
CA SER A 114 -5.76 4.97 9.11
C SER A 114 -4.41 4.54 9.70
N CYS A 115 -4.25 4.76 11.00
CA CYS A 115 -3.13 4.28 11.81
C CYS A 115 -3.71 3.52 12.98
N LEU A 116 -3.22 2.30 13.20
CA LEU A 116 -3.71 1.44 14.27
C LEU A 116 -2.53 0.75 14.94
N PHE A 117 -2.62 0.58 16.26
CA PHE A 117 -1.78 -0.36 16.97
C PHE A 117 -2.59 -1.22 17.94
N ILE A 118 -2.10 -2.42 18.22
CA ILE A 118 -2.77 -3.40 19.05
C ILE A 118 -1.73 -4.19 19.87
N PRO A 119 -1.96 -4.41 21.18
CA PRO A 119 -1.14 -5.32 21.97
C PRO A 119 -1.32 -6.76 21.48
N ILE A 120 -0.21 -7.46 21.32
CA ILE A 120 -0.15 -8.83 20.85
C ILE A 120 0.82 -9.63 21.74
N GLU A 121 0.68 -10.94 21.74
CA GLU A 121 1.68 -11.84 22.30
C GLU A 121 2.48 -12.42 21.13
N ARG A 122 3.80 -12.22 21.13
CA ARG A 122 4.68 -12.80 20.11
C ARG A 122 5.75 -13.63 20.79
N ASP A 123 5.81 -14.91 20.45
CA ASP A 123 6.75 -15.88 21.01
C ASP A 123 6.75 -15.91 22.56
N GLY A 124 5.55 -15.80 23.16
CA GLY A 124 5.36 -15.77 24.62
C GLY A 124 5.80 -14.46 25.30
N GLN A 125 6.07 -13.40 24.54
CA GLN A 125 6.43 -12.08 25.06
C GLN A 125 5.38 -11.03 24.68
N PRO A 126 5.22 -9.96 25.47
CA PRO A 126 4.35 -8.85 25.13
C PRO A 126 4.98 -8.00 24.01
N TRP A 127 4.23 -7.78 22.94
CA TRP A 127 4.61 -6.94 21.81
C TRP A 127 3.45 -6.04 21.43
N VAL A 128 3.73 -4.98 20.68
CA VAL A 128 2.71 -4.18 20.02
C VAL A 128 2.89 -4.33 18.52
N MET A 129 1.81 -4.61 17.83
CA MET A 129 1.76 -4.54 16.38
C MET A 129 1.18 -3.19 15.97
N ALA A 130 1.87 -2.51 15.07
CA ALA A 130 1.41 -1.27 14.47
C ALA A 130 1.24 -1.43 12.95
N LEU A 131 0.17 -0.85 12.41
CA LEU A 131 -0.24 -0.94 11.03
C LEU A 131 -0.74 0.41 10.54
N GLY A 132 -0.62 0.61 9.24
CA GLY A 132 -1.20 1.75 8.54
C GLY A 132 -1.97 1.30 7.32
N ALA A 133 -3.00 2.07 6.98
CA ALA A 133 -3.81 1.86 5.80
C ALA A 133 -3.91 3.14 4.98
N VAL A 134 -4.31 3.03 3.73
CA VAL A 134 -4.82 4.14 2.93
C VAL A 134 -6.28 3.85 2.63
N ILE A 135 -7.17 4.71 3.12
CA ILE A 135 -8.60 4.57 2.98
C ILE A 135 -9.10 5.73 2.11
N ALA A 136 -9.80 5.40 1.03
CA ALA A 136 -10.54 6.37 0.23
C ALA A 136 -11.95 6.50 0.81
N VAL A 137 -12.37 7.73 1.09
CA VAL A 137 -13.77 8.00 1.45
C VAL A 137 -14.49 8.41 0.17
N ASP A 138 -15.38 7.55 -0.34
CA ASP A 138 -16.28 7.94 -1.44
C ASP A 138 -17.59 8.46 -0.87
N SER A 139 -18.08 9.54 -1.46
CA SER A 139 -19.34 10.22 -1.11
C SER A 139 -20.59 9.34 -1.27
N THR A 140 -20.50 8.23 -2.01
CA THR A 140 -21.64 7.37 -2.33
C THR A 140 -21.53 5.91 -1.86
N ASP A 141 -20.32 5.39 -1.60
CA ASP A 141 -20.10 3.93 -1.43
C ASP A 141 -19.32 3.56 -0.15
N GLY A 142 -19.15 4.51 0.79
CA GLY A 142 -18.46 4.26 2.06
C GLY A 142 -16.92 4.32 1.95
N GLU A 143 -16.24 3.74 2.93
CA GLU A 143 -14.78 3.72 3.02
C GLU A 143 -14.21 2.53 2.26
N THR A 144 -13.25 2.76 1.35
CA THR A 144 -12.56 1.71 0.58
C THR A 144 -11.09 1.63 0.98
N LEU A 145 -10.62 0.44 1.36
CA LEU A 145 -9.20 0.19 1.61
C LEU A 145 -8.42 0.14 0.27
N LEU A 146 -7.50 1.09 0.08
CA LEU A 146 -6.64 1.18 -1.10
C LEU A 146 -5.29 0.49 -0.92
N ALA A 147 -4.75 0.54 0.29
CA ALA A 147 -3.47 -0.09 0.65
C ALA A 147 -3.39 -0.35 2.15
N GLN A 148 -2.61 -1.36 2.53
CA GLN A 148 -2.27 -1.69 3.90
C GLN A 148 -0.75 -1.89 3.99
N SER A 149 -0.15 -1.48 5.10
CA SER A 149 1.28 -1.66 5.35
C SER A 149 1.60 -3.09 5.78
N LEU A 150 2.89 -3.41 5.78
CA LEU A 150 3.36 -4.53 6.57
C LEU A 150 3.31 -4.16 8.07
N PRO A 151 3.11 -5.14 8.97
CA PRO A 151 3.09 -4.88 10.40
C PRO A 151 4.46 -4.49 10.92
N VAL A 152 4.46 -3.51 11.83
CA VAL A 152 5.63 -3.10 12.60
C VAL A 152 5.50 -3.65 14.00
N PHE A 153 6.44 -4.49 14.42
CA PHE A 153 6.42 -5.12 15.73
C PHE A 153 7.33 -4.38 16.69
N ILE A 154 6.81 -4.02 17.86
CA ILE A 154 7.51 -3.23 18.87
C ILE A 154 7.50 -3.99 20.18
N ASN A 155 8.68 -4.19 20.75
CA ASN A 155 8.86 -4.68 22.12
C ASN A 155 9.58 -3.62 22.93
N VAL A 156 8.96 -3.17 24.01
CA VAL A 156 9.56 -2.18 24.90
C VAL A 156 10.06 -2.88 26.16
N LYS A 157 11.35 -2.73 26.45
CA LYS A 157 11.97 -3.21 27.69
C LYS A 157 12.28 -2.01 28.57
N GLU A 158 11.74 -2.01 29.78
CA GLU A 158 12.15 -1.05 30.81
C GLU A 158 13.55 -1.42 31.31
N GLY A 159 14.47 -0.45 31.34
CA GLY A 159 15.83 -0.64 31.82
C GLY A 159 15.91 -0.50 33.35
N GLU A 160 16.53 -1.47 34.03
CA GLU A 160 16.62 -1.52 35.51
C GLU A 160 17.50 -0.41 36.15
N VAL A 161 18.35 0.31 35.41
CA VAL A 161 19.42 1.13 36.03
C VAL A 161 19.51 2.57 35.51
N SER A 162 18.82 2.91 34.43
CA SER A 162 18.74 4.27 33.90
C SER A 162 17.36 4.41 33.28
N GLN A 163 16.66 5.51 33.54
CA GLN A 163 15.29 5.79 33.09
C GLN A 163 15.13 5.90 31.55
N GLN A 164 15.96 5.21 30.77
CA GLN A 164 15.88 5.09 29.33
C GLN A 164 15.09 3.84 28.96
N THR A 165 13.88 4.07 28.47
CA THR A 165 13.05 3.05 27.82
C THR A 165 13.76 2.56 26.56
N LYS A 166 14.02 1.25 26.45
CA LYS A 166 14.64 0.66 25.26
C LYS A 166 13.58 -0.04 24.43
N ALA A 167 13.23 0.53 23.28
CA ALA A 167 12.34 -0.11 22.30
C ALA A 167 13.15 -0.93 21.29
N THR A 168 12.69 -2.15 21.03
CA THR A 168 13.14 -3.00 19.93
C THR A 168 12.05 -2.98 18.86
N VAL A 169 12.40 -2.59 17.64
CA VAL A 169 11.48 -2.52 16.51
C VAL A 169 11.90 -3.53 15.45
N VAL A 170 10.96 -4.35 14.99
CA VAL A 170 11.16 -5.35 13.95
C VAL A 170 10.17 -5.07 12.82
N TRP A 171 10.72 -4.91 11.61
CA TRP A 171 9.98 -4.79 10.36
C TRP A 171 9.91 -6.18 9.71
N HIS A 172 8.75 -6.54 9.15
CA HIS A 172 8.64 -7.64 8.17
C HIS A 172 8.67 -7.08 6.76
#